data_AF-A0A3N5VKM5-F1
#
_entry.id   AF-A0A3N5VKM5-F1
#
_cell.length_a   1.000
_cell.length_b   1.000
_cell.length_c   1.000
_cell.angle_alpha   90.00
_cell.angle_beta   90.00
_cell.angle_gamma   90.00
#
_symmetry.space_group_name_H-M   'P 1'
#
loop_
_entity.id
_entity.type
_entity.pdbx_description
1 polymer ?
#
loop_
_entity_poly.entity_id
_entity_poly.type
_entity_poly.pdbx_seq_one_letter_code
_entity_poly.pdbx_strand_id
1 'polypeptide(L)'
;MTLESILLNGLAVITTGLIVGAIFSLVAAGVTIMYGTIWFPNAANGQFFMLAALLMWSLVVSWGLPPFVGAVVVIVGSIPFSLVLEKFLIRPFYNVPNRNIVYFIMTLGLAQIFAGVFTGTYGRWSD
;
A
#
# COMPACT_ATOMS: atom_id res chain seq x y z
N MET A 1 -23.54 -28.63 -17.35
CA MET A 1 -22.19 -28.23 -16.89
C MET A 1 -21.21 -29.25 -17.44
N THR A 2 -20.34 -28.87 -18.38
CA THR A 2 -19.46 -29.82 -19.08
C THR A 2 -18.21 -30.11 -18.25
N LEU A 3 -17.63 -31.31 -18.36
CA LEU A 3 -16.44 -31.71 -17.59
C LEU A 3 -15.27 -30.71 -17.80
N GLU A 4 -15.11 -30.24 -19.03
CA GLU A 4 -14.17 -29.18 -19.42
C GLU A 4 -14.39 -27.89 -18.64
N SER A 5 -15.65 -27.45 -18.48
CA SER A 5 -15.96 -26.25 -17.69
C SER A 5 -15.59 -26.40 -16.22
N ILE A 6 -15.69 -27.60 -15.64
CA ILE A 6 -15.31 -27.85 -14.25
C ILE A 6 -13.80 -27.77 -14.08
N LEU A 7 -13.04 -28.36 -14.99
CA LEU A 7 -11.57 -28.35 -14.96
C LEU A 7 -11.00 -26.93 -15.14
N LEU A 8 -11.54 -26.17 -16.10
CA LEU A 8 -11.11 -24.79 -16.33
C LEU A 8 -11.42 -23.88 -15.13
N ASN A 9 -12.60 -24.02 -14.52
CA ASN A 9 -12.95 -23.26 -13.32
C ASN A 9 -12.09 -23.68 -12.11
N GLY A 10 -11.82 -24.97 -11.93
CA GLY A 10 -10.94 -25.46 -10.86
C GLY A 10 -9.53 -24.88 -10.94
N LEU A 11 -8.94 -24.88 -12.14
CA LEU A 11 -7.63 -24.25 -12.39
C LEU A 11 -7.65 -22.74 -12.14
N ALA A 12 -8.71 -22.05 -12.57
CA ALA A 12 -8.86 -20.62 -12.35
C ALA A 12 -8.96 -20.28 -10.86
N VAL A 13 -9.72 -21.04 -10.08
CA VAL A 13 -9.86 -20.84 -8.62
C VAL A 13 -8.54 -21.08 -7.91
N ILE A 14 -7.81 -22.15 -8.24
CA ILE A 14 -6.51 -22.44 -7.64
C ILE A 14 -5.51 -21.33 -7.96
N THR A 15 -5.44 -20.91 -9.23
CA THR A 15 -4.52 -19.85 -9.67
C THR A 15 -4.85 -18.52 -8.99
N THR A 16 -6.13 -18.15 -8.94
CA THR A 16 -6.58 -16.93 -8.26
C THR A 16 -6.27 -16.98 -6.76
N GLY A 17 -6.52 -18.12 -6.11
CA GLY A 17 -6.19 -18.33 -4.70
C GLY A 17 -4.69 -18.18 -4.42
N LEU A 18 -3.84 -18.73 -5.28
CA LEU A 18 -2.38 -18.58 -5.19
C LEU A 18 -1.93 -17.13 -5.36
N ILE A 19 -2.48 -16.40 -6.34
CA ILE A 19 -2.15 -14.99 -6.58
C ILE A 19 -2.54 -14.13 -5.36
N VAL A 20 -3.77 -14.30 -4.87
CA VAL A 20 -4.27 -13.55 -3.70
C VAL A 20 -3.48 -13.92 -2.44
N GLY A 21 -3.17 -15.20 -2.23
CA GLY A 21 -2.34 -15.67 -1.13
C GLY A 21 -0.93 -15.11 -1.16
N ALA A 22 -0.32 -15.01 -2.35
CA ALA A 22 1.00 -14.39 -2.53
C ALA A 22 0.97 -12.90 -2.18
N ILE A 23 -0.06 -12.17 -2.60
CA ILE A 23 -0.25 -10.75 -2.26
C ILE A 23 -0.37 -10.58 -0.74
N PHE A 24 -1.25 -11.35 -0.07
CA PHE A 24 -1.42 -11.24 1.38
C PHE A 24 -0.16 -11.65 2.16
N SER A 25 0.57 -12.65 1.67
CA SER A 25 1.85 -13.05 2.29
C SER A 25 2.89 -11.94 2.20
N LEU A 26 2.96 -11.24 1.07
CA LEU A 26 3.87 -10.11 0.88
C LEU A 26 3.48 -8.90 1.75
N VAL A 27 2.18 -8.61 1.86
CA VAL A 27 1.65 -7.59 2.78
C VAL A 27 1.99 -7.94 4.24
N ALA A 28 1.75 -9.19 4.65
CA ALA A 28 2.08 -9.65 6.00
C ALA A 28 3.58 -9.52 6.28
N ALA A 29 4.45 -9.93 5.36
CA ALA A 29 5.89 -9.78 5.49
C ALA A 29 6.32 -8.30 5.69
N GLY A 30 5.75 -7.38 4.91
CA GLY A 30 6.02 -5.94 5.07
C GLY A 30 5.61 -5.40 6.44
N VAL A 31 4.44 -5.82 6.93
CA VAL A 31 3.97 -5.48 8.28
C VAL A 31 4.90 -6.06 9.35
N THR A 32 5.34 -7.32 9.21
CA THR A 32 6.28 -7.97 10.14
C THR A 32 7.63 -7.25 10.22
N ILE A 33 8.19 -6.79 9.09
CA ILE A 33 9.45 -6.02 9.06
C ILE A 33 9.30 -4.70 9.83
N MET A 34 8.16 -4.02 9.67
CA MET A 34 7.88 -2.77 10.40
C MET A 34 7.80 -3.01 11.91
N TYR A 35 7.08 -4.05 12.33
CA TYR A 35 7.00 -4.43 13.75
C TYR A 35 8.35 -4.86 14.32
N GLY A 36 9.16 -5.58 13.55
CA GLY A 36 10.48 -6.04 13.99
C GLY A 36 11.46 -4.90 14.32
N THR A 37 11.25 -3.72 13.75
CA THR A 37 12.16 -2.57 13.92
C THR A 37 11.67 -1.59 14.99
N ILE A 38 10.37 -1.23 14.97
CA ILE A 38 9.83 -0.13 15.79
C ILE A 38 9.03 -0.65 17.00
N TRP A 39 8.72 -1.95 17.06
CA TRP A 39 7.87 -2.58 18.09
C TRP A 39 6.49 -1.91 18.26
N PHE A 40 6.02 -1.19 17.24
CA PHE A 40 4.74 -0.47 17.27
C PHE A 40 4.05 -0.46 15.89
N PRO A 41 2.70 -0.61 15.83
CA PRO A 41 1.96 -0.55 14.57
C PRO A 41 2.05 0.80 13.88
N ASN A 42 2.28 0.78 12.55
CA ASN A 42 2.04 1.95 11.70
C ASN A 42 0.55 2.03 11.33
N ALA A 43 -0.15 3.04 11.82
CA ALA A 43 -1.58 3.19 11.56
C ALA A 43 -1.90 3.62 10.10
N ALA A 44 -0.94 4.21 9.39
CA ALA A 44 -1.09 4.62 8.00
C ALA A 44 -0.81 3.48 7.00
N ASN A 45 -0.55 2.26 7.44
CA ASN A 45 -0.18 1.14 6.55
C ASN A 45 -1.17 0.97 5.38
N GLY A 46 -2.48 0.94 5.66
CA GLY A 46 -3.51 0.82 4.64
C GLY A 46 -3.55 2.01 3.65
N GLN A 47 -3.19 3.21 4.12
CA GLN A 47 -3.16 4.40 3.28
C GLN A 47 -1.97 4.38 2.30
N PHE A 48 -0.83 3.79 2.68
CA PHE A 48 0.28 3.57 1.74
C PHE A 48 -0.08 2.55 0.64
N PHE A 49 -0.83 1.50 0.98
CA PHE A 49 -1.34 0.56 0.00
C PHE A 49 -2.31 1.25 -0.97
N MET A 50 -3.23 2.06 -0.46
CA MET A 50 -4.16 2.84 -1.27
C MET A 50 -3.44 3.84 -2.18
N LEU A 51 -2.42 4.54 -1.66
CA LEU A 51 -1.59 5.45 -2.46
C LEU A 51 -0.96 4.73 -3.66
N ALA A 52 -0.33 3.58 -3.42
CA ALA A 52 0.31 2.79 -4.48
C ALA A 52 -0.72 2.30 -5.52
N ALA A 53 -1.89 1.85 -5.07
CA ALA A 53 -2.97 1.41 -5.95
C ALA A 53 -3.53 2.57 -6.81
N LEU A 54 -3.73 3.75 -6.23
CA LEU A 54 -4.23 4.93 -6.94
C LEU A 54 -3.20 5.48 -7.93
N LEU A 55 -1.91 5.47 -7.57
CA LEU A 55 -0.84 5.82 -8.50
C LEU A 55 -0.79 4.84 -9.68
N MET A 56 -0.84 3.54 -9.40
CA MET A 56 -0.90 2.51 -10.44
C MET A 56 -2.11 2.70 -11.37
N TRP A 57 -3.29 2.93 -10.78
CA TRP A 57 -4.51 3.20 -11.54
C TRP A 57 -4.37 4.45 -12.42
N SER A 58 -3.81 5.53 -11.89
CA SER A 58 -3.61 6.77 -12.65
C SER A 58 -2.64 6.58 -13.82
N LEU A 59 -1.54 5.86 -13.61
CA LEU A 59 -0.57 5.57 -14.66
C LEU A 59 -1.18 4.70 -15.76
N VAL A 60 -1.89 3.63 -15.39
CA VAL A 60 -2.40 2.65 -16.36
C VAL A 60 -3.68 3.12 -17.04
N VAL A 61 -4.65 3.62 -16.26
CA VAL A 61 -5.98 3.98 -16.76
C VAL A 61 -6.00 5.41 -17.28
N SER A 62 -5.47 6.37 -16.52
CA SER A 62 -5.52 7.78 -16.94
C SER A 62 -4.45 8.15 -17.97
N TRP A 63 -3.24 7.58 -17.86
CA TRP A 63 -2.12 7.88 -18.78
C TRP A 63 -1.86 6.78 -19.82
N GLY A 64 -2.57 5.65 -19.76
CA GLY A 64 -2.48 4.58 -20.75
C GLY A 64 -1.15 3.81 -20.73
N LEU A 65 -0.37 3.89 -19.64
CA LEU A 65 0.90 3.17 -19.53
C LEU A 65 0.67 1.65 -19.46
N PRO A 66 1.57 0.84 -20.04
CA PRO A 66 1.53 -0.60 -19.85
C PRO A 66 1.61 -0.97 -18.36
N PRO A 67 0.82 -1.94 -17.88
CA PRO A 67 0.78 -2.29 -16.45
C PRO A 67 2.16 -2.61 -15.86
N PHE A 68 3.02 -3.28 -16.62
CA PHE A 68 4.37 -3.59 -16.16
C PHE A 68 5.23 -2.35 -15.95
N VAL A 69 5.13 -1.36 -16.85
CA VAL A 69 5.86 -0.09 -16.74
C VAL A 69 5.31 0.72 -15.55
N GLY A 70 3.98 0.76 -15.41
CA GLY A 70 3.34 1.40 -14.25
C GLY A 70 3.82 0.82 -12.92
N ALA A 71 3.90 -0.51 -12.81
CA ALA A 71 4.38 -1.18 -11.59
C ALA A 71 5.83 -0.79 -11.26
N VAL A 72 6.73 -0.80 -12.24
CA VAL A 72 8.13 -0.39 -12.05
C VAL A 72 8.22 1.07 -11.60
N VAL A 73 7.45 1.97 -12.22
CA VAL A 73 7.42 3.39 -11.84
C VAL A 73 6.94 3.57 -10.41
N VAL A 74 5.88 2.86 -9.98
CA VAL A 74 5.38 2.93 -8.59
C VAL A 74 6.42 2.40 -7.60
N ILE A 75 7.06 1.26 -7.89
CA ILE A 75 8.10 0.69 -7.02
C ILE A 75 9.28 1.66 -6.89
N VAL A 76 9.83 2.13 -8.01
CA VAL A 76 10.98 3.04 -8.00
C VAL A 76 10.62 4.38 -7.38
N GLY A 77 9.41 4.90 -7.64
CA GLY A 77 8.91 6.15 -7.06
C GLY A 77 8.62 6.06 -5.56
N SER A 78 8.33 4.87 -5.04
CA SER A 78 8.10 4.68 -3.60
C SER A 78 9.37 4.89 -2.76
N ILE A 79 10.56 4.68 -3.32
CA ILE A 79 11.86 4.84 -2.65
C ILE A 79 12.13 6.31 -2.26
N PRO A 80 12.14 7.28 -3.19
CA PRO A 80 12.35 8.68 -2.81
C PRO A 80 11.21 9.19 -1.93
N PHE A 81 9.98 8.72 -2.13
CA PHE A 81 8.85 9.10 -1.29
C PHE A 81 9.03 8.65 0.16
N SER A 82 9.43 7.40 0.39
CA SER A 82 9.69 6.89 1.75
C SER A 82 10.85 7.62 2.42
N LEU A 83 11.91 7.95 1.68
CA LEU A 83 13.04 8.74 2.20
C LEU A 83 12.63 10.16 2.61
N VAL A 84 11.74 10.80 1.86
CA VAL A 84 11.17 12.11 2.22
C VAL A 84 10.37 11.99 3.52
N LEU A 85 9.46 11.01 3.61
CA LEU A 85 8.69 10.78 4.83
C LEU A 85 9.62 10.48 6.02
N GLU A 86 10.63 9.65 5.83
CA GLU A 86 11.61 9.34 6.87
C GLU A 86 12.31 10.61 7.36
N LYS A 87 12.85 11.42 6.44
CA LYS A 87 13.61 12.62 6.79
C LYS A 87 12.76 13.68 7.51
N PHE A 88 11.52 13.90 7.07
CA PHE A 88 10.69 15.02 7.55
C PHE A 88 9.68 14.63 8.64
N LEU A 89 9.17 13.41 8.63
CA LEU A 89 8.11 12.99 9.57
C LEU A 89 8.60 12.01 10.62
N ILE A 90 9.58 11.16 10.32
CA ILE A 90 9.98 10.08 11.24
C ILE A 90 11.24 10.49 12.02
N ARG A 91 12.31 10.84 11.32
CA ARG A 91 13.63 11.18 11.87
C ARG A 91 13.62 12.25 12.98
N PRO A 92 12.79 13.31 12.92
CA PRO A 92 12.74 14.30 14.00
C PRO A 92 12.31 13.72 15.36
N PHE A 93 11.54 12.64 15.37
CA PHE A 93 10.99 12.03 16.58
C PHE A 93 11.84 10.86 17.11
N TYR A 94 13.08 10.70 16.63
CA TYR A 94 13.97 9.64 17.15
C TYR A 94 14.42 9.93 18.59
N ASN A 95 14.57 11.21 18.94
CA ASN A 95 15.16 11.65 20.21
C ASN A 95 14.12 12.06 21.27
N VAL A 96 12.83 11.85 21.02
CA VAL A 96 11.78 12.22 22.00
C VAL A 96 11.53 11.09 23.02
N PRO A 97 11.29 11.43 24.31
CA PRO A 97 10.82 10.46 25.28
C PRO A 97 9.48 9.86 24.83
N ASN A 98 9.27 8.57 25.07
CA ASN A 98 8.09 7.81 24.63
C ASN A 98 7.87 7.77 23.10
N ARG A 99 8.98 7.67 22.34
CA ARG A 99 8.98 7.63 20.85
C ARG A 99 7.88 6.75 20.23
N ASN A 100 7.59 5.57 20.81
CA ASN A 100 6.63 4.62 20.25
C ASN A 100 5.20 5.20 20.17
N ILE A 101 4.76 5.91 21.20
CA ILE A 101 3.43 6.54 21.24
C ILE A 101 3.38 7.72 20.26
N VAL A 102 4.46 8.51 20.22
CA VAL A 102 4.56 9.65 19.31
C VAL A 102 4.50 9.17 17.84
N TYR A 103 5.20 8.08 17.50
CA TYR A 103 5.10 7.47 16.17
C TYR A 103 3.69 7.06 15.80
N PHE A 104 2.95 6.49 16.75
CA PHE A 104 1.57 6.09 16.49
C PHE A 104 0.69 7.28 16.15
N ILE A 105 0.74 8.33 16.97
CA ILE A 105 -0.07 9.53 16.78
C ILE A 105 0.30 10.21 15.46
N MET A 106 1.60 10.27 15.14
CA MET A 106 2.08 10.79 13.87
C MET A 106 1.56 9.98 12.68
N THR A 107 1.61 8.65 12.74
CA THR A 107 1.09 7.79 11.66
C THR A 107 -0.43 7.82 11.57
N LEU A 108 -1.16 8.02 12.67
CA LEU A 108 -2.60 8.28 12.63
C LEU A 108 -2.92 9.60 11.94
N GLY A 109 -2.21 10.68 12.27
CA GLY A 109 -2.36 11.98 11.63
C GLY A 109 -2.07 11.88 10.12
N LEU A 110 -0.98 11.20 9.76
CA LEU A 110 -0.63 10.93 8.36
C LEU A 110 -1.73 10.14 7.65
N ALA A 111 -2.33 9.15 8.33
CA ALA A 111 -3.42 8.38 7.76
C ALA A 111 -4.65 9.24 7.42
N GLN A 112 -5.00 10.19 8.30
CA GLN A 112 -6.10 11.12 8.08
C GLN A 112 -5.80 12.12 6.96
N ILE A 113 -4.56 12.62 6.86
CA ILE A 113 -4.14 13.49 5.76
C ILE A 113 -4.28 12.75 4.43
N PHE A 114 -3.79 11.50 4.34
CA PHE A 114 -3.93 10.71 3.13
C PHE A 114 -5.39 10.42 2.78
N ALA A 115 -6.21 10.04 3.77
CA ALA A 115 -7.64 9.84 3.55
C ALA A 115 -8.30 11.10 2.95
N GLY A 116 -8.01 12.29 3.51
CA GLY A 116 -8.51 13.56 2.99
C GLY A 116 -8.03 13.86 1.56
N VAL A 117 -6.76 13.59 1.25
CA VAL A 117 -6.21 13.73 -0.11
C VAL A 117 -6.90 12.79 -1.09
N PHE A 118 -7.12 11.53 -0.71
CA PHE A 118 -7.76 10.54 -1.57
C PHE A 118 -9.22 10.88 -1.84
N THR A 119 -9.97 11.29 -0.82
CA THR A 119 -11.35 11.77 -0.99
C THR A 119 -11.41 13.01 -1.87
N GLY A 120 -10.50 13.98 -1.67
CA GLY A 120 -10.50 15.22 -2.47
C GLY A 120 -10.12 15.03 -3.94
N THR A 121 -9.30 14.01 -4.26
CA THR A 121 -8.81 13.75 -5.63
C THR A 121 -9.63 12.69 -6.35
N TYR A 122 -9.82 11.51 -5.75
CA TYR A 122 -10.50 10.37 -6.36
C TYR A 122 -11.91 10.13 -5.78
N GLY A 123 -12.22 10.64 -4.59
CA GLY A 123 -13.55 10.53 -3.98
C GLY A 123 -14.63 11.36 -4.68
N ARG A 124 -14.27 12.26 -5.60
CA ARG A 124 -15.23 12.98 -6.46
C ARG A 124 -15.98 12.08 -7.45
N TRP A 125 -15.52 10.85 -7.67
CA TRP A 125 -16.11 9.91 -8.62
C TRP A 125 -17.15 8.97 -7.99
N SER A 126 -17.48 9.13 -6.71
CA SER A 126 -18.44 8.28 -5.98
C SER A 126 -19.82 8.92 -5.73
N ASP A 127 -20.07 10.11 -6.28
CA ASP A 127 -21.40 10.77 -6.33
C ASP A 127 -21.93 10.75 -7.78
#